data_AF-A0AAV9UXS7-F1
#
_entry.id   AF-A0AAV9UXS7-F1
#
_cell.length_a   1.000
_cell.length_b   1.000
_cell.length_c   1.000
_cell.angle_alpha   90.00
_cell.angle_beta   90.00
_cell.angle_gamma   90.00
#
_symmetry.space_group_name_H-M   'P 1'
#
loop_
_entity.id
_entity.type
_entity.pdbx_description
1 polymer ?
#
loop_
_entity_poly.entity_id
_entity_poly.type
_entity_poly.pdbx_seq_one_letter_code
_entity_poly.pdbx_strand_id
1 'polypeptide(L)'
;MSDLTPVDPMAVAVTAILNPFYNLPDKPQSESLLFFFVQGKKQLGMDRWPLSLDRKKTLIYTDNGTPDGTIQAGSSLSAVVRRGVLTVYGLLASTDAQGRPTKIVSQVIPIQNPVIKGQMKTDLPGLAVAHNAASDLTYIFHTKKDASGVSLVQTILTGDKVTGNPINLNQSPAPLETSKLAALTYQSQRLVLYQAFKGGDSYPIYWNAGSDQTPIEIPGSGTAAPGTALAITAGVVSGKLVLFCYFMGEDQSLNAAKGVMKDLNDIKSLKWTCNVVPGLEDDQDAPKLSTQSMLAVTTDEKHNHVFFIEDPASSTSDLKYRNFPDPLDRFE
;
A
#
# COMPACT_ATOMS: atom_id res chain seq x y z
N MET A 1 -9.42 14.92 -40.16
CA MET A 1 -8.59 13.98 -39.36
C MET A 1 -8.49 14.58 -37.98
N SER A 2 -9.29 14.06 -37.04
CA SER A 2 -9.25 14.46 -35.64
C SER A 2 -8.10 13.73 -34.96
N ASP A 3 -7.11 14.48 -34.49
CA ASP A 3 -6.11 14.00 -33.55
C ASP A 3 -6.82 13.53 -32.27
N LEU A 4 -7.05 12.23 -32.20
CA LEU A 4 -7.38 11.55 -30.95
C LEU A 4 -6.05 11.24 -30.28
N THR A 5 -5.52 12.20 -29.53
CA THR A 5 -4.56 11.87 -28.47
C THR A 5 -5.26 10.86 -27.55
N PRO A 6 -4.73 9.64 -27.38
CA PRO A 6 -5.32 8.71 -26.43
C PRO A 6 -5.18 9.33 -25.05
N VAL A 7 -6.31 9.66 -24.41
CA VAL A 7 -6.35 9.93 -22.97
C VAL A 7 -5.90 8.63 -22.32
N ASP A 8 -4.66 8.61 -21.82
CA ASP A 8 -4.11 7.48 -21.08
C ASP A 8 -5.03 7.25 -19.89
N PRO A 9 -5.77 6.13 -19.82
CA PRO A 9 -6.79 5.97 -18.81
C PRO A 9 -6.12 5.87 -17.45
N MET A 10 -6.45 6.83 -16.57
CA MET A 10 -5.88 6.97 -15.24
C MET A 10 -5.70 5.65 -14.51
N ALA A 11 -4.55 5.48 -13.85
CA ALA A 11 -4.28 4.30 -13.06
C ALA A 11 -5.07 4.33 -11.75
N VAL A 12 -5.95 3.34 -11.57
CA VAL A 12 -6.98 3.28 -10.52
C VAL A 12 -6.59 2.42 -9.29
N ALA A 13 -5.40 1.83 -9.33
CA ALA A 13 -4.82 1.01 -8.27
C ALA A 13 -3.31 0.92 -8.50
N VAL A 14 -2.48 1.07 -7.45
CA VAL A 14 -1.01 1.04 -7.60
C VAL A 14 -0.28 0.36 -6.44
N THR A 15 0.94 -0.09 -6.72
CA THR A 15 1.93 -0.49 -5.71
C THR A 15 3.34 -0.32 -6.28
N ALA A 16 4.33 -0.17 -5.41
CA ALA A 16 5.72 0.06 -5.79
C ALA A 16 6.63 -0.86 -4.98
N ILE A 17 7.76 -1.25 -5.58
CA ILE A 17 8.77 -2.06 -4.90
C ILE A 17 10.14 -1.77 -5.51
N LEU A 18 11.20 -1.75 -4.68
CA LEU A 18 12.56 -1.74 -5.20
C LEU A 18 12.78 -2.95 -6.09
N ASN A 19 13.49 -2.77 -7.21
CA ASN A 19 13.82 -3.88 -8.09
C ASN A 19 14.84 -4.81 -7.40
N PRO A 20 14.46 -6.03 -6.99
CA PRO A 20 15.35 -6.89 -6.19
C PRO A 20 16.48 -7.51 -7.01
N PHE A 21 16.45 -7.41 -8.34
CA PHE A 21 17.37 -8.09 -9.26
C PHE A 21 18.52 -7.22 -9.77
N TYR A 22 18.59 -5.95 -9.35
CA TYR A 22 19.60 -5.00 -9.83
C TYR A 22 20.71 -4.71 -8.80
N ASN A 23 21.18 -5.75 -8.11
CA ASN A 23 22.44 -5.73 -7.38
C ASN A 23 23.53 -6.35 -8.27
N LEU A 24 24.18 -5.52 -9.09
CA LEU A 24 25.42 -5.93 -9.77
C LEU A 24 26.60 -5.59 -8.86
N PRO A 25 27.64 -6.44 -8.78
CA PRO A 25 28.82 -6.20 -7.91
C PRO A 25 29.48 -4.83 -8.09
N ASP A 26 29.32 -4.23 -9.27
CA ASP A 26 29.96 -2.97 -9.65
C ASP A 26 28.97 -1.80 -9.81
N LYS A 27 27.70 -1.98 -9.42
CA LYS A 27 26.69 -0.91 -9.45
C LYS A 27 25.96 -0.87 -8.11
N PRO A 28 26.17 0.17 -7.28
CA PRO A 28 25.47 0.29 -6.01
C PRO A 28 23.96 0.24 -6.25
N GLN A 29 23.27 -0.43 -5.31
CA GLN A 29 21.83 -0.67 -5.20
C GLN A 29 20.97 -0.13 -6.34
N SER A 30 20.41 -1.05 -7.14
CA SER A 30 19.32 -0.86 -8.10
C SER A 30 18.70 0.55 -8.13
N GLU A 31 19.23 1.44 -8.98
CA GLU A 31 18.72 2.81 -9.19
C GLU A 31 17.30 2.86 -9.81
N SER A 32 16.52 1.79 -9.74
CA SER A 32 15.17 1.76 -10.29
C SER A 32 14.22 0.89 -9.49
N LEU A 33 13.02 1.40 -9.28
CA LEU A 33 11.87 0.69 -8.73
C LEU A 33 10.96 0.17 -9.86
N LEU A 34 10.16 -0.83 -9.51
CA LEU A 34 9.07 -1.34 -10.34
C LEU A 34 7.76 -0.77 -9.79
N PHE A 35 7.02 -0.07 -10.63
CA PHE A 35 5.75 0.56 -10.30
C PHE A 35 4.64 -0.17 -11.02
N PHE A 36 3.80 -0.87 -10.26
CA PHE A 36 2.65 -1.62 -10.78
C PHE A 36 1.40 -0.78 -10.69
N PHE A 37 0.57 -0.83 -11.72
CA PHE A 37 -0.64 -0.04 -11.79
C PHE A 37 -1.75 -0.76 -12.53
N VAL A 38 -3.01 -0.39 -12.28
CA VAL A 38 -4.16 -0.85 -13.08
C VAL A 38 -4.62 0.27 -13.99
N GLN A 39 -4.50 0.10 -15.30
CA GLN A 39 -4.96 1.07 -16.31
C GLN A 39 -6.35 0.71 -16.85
N GLY A 40 -7.10 1.74 -17.25
CA GLY A 40 -8.32 1.70 -18.08
C GLY A 40 -9.15 0.42 -18.05
N LYS A 41 -8.88 -0.50 -19.00
CA LYS A 41 -9.58 -1.78 -19.18
C LYS A 41 -9.39 -2.79 -18.04
N LYS A 42 -9.02 -2.34 -16.83
CA LYS A 42 -8.80 -3.18 -15.64
C LYS A 42 -7.61 -4.14 -15.82
N GLN A 43 -6.56 -3.66 -16.49
CA GLN A 43 -5.37 -4.42 -16.84
C GLN A 43 -4.17 -3.96 -16.01
N LEU A 44 -3.30 -4.91 -15.63
CA LEU A 44 -2.08 -4.63 -14.89
C LEU A 44 -0.98 -4.12 -15.83
N GLY A 45 -0.41 -2.96 -15.53
CA GLY A 45 0.81 -2.47 -16.15
C GLY A 45 1.95 -2.35 -15.14
N MET A 46 3.15 -2.19 -15.67
CA MET A 46 4.40 -2.06 -14.92
C MET A 46 5.32 -1.05 -15.60
N ASP A 47 5.61 0.02 -14.87
CA ASP A 47 6.63 1.00 -15.22
C ASP A 47 7.95 0.73 -14.48
N ARG A 48 9.06 1.05 -15.12
CA ARG A 48 10.36 1.27 -14.46
C ARG A 48 10.46 2.74 -14.11
N TRP A 49 10.72 3.03 -12.84
CA TRP A 49 11.00 4.39 -12.41
C TRP A 49 12.43 4.45 -11.87
N PRO A 50 13.28 5.33 -12.41
CA PRO A 50 14.57 5.59 -11.79
C PRO A 50 14.38 6.27 -10.43
N LEU A 51 15.23 5.97 -9.46
CA LEU A 51 15.27 6.67 -8.16
C LEU A 51 15.82 8.10 -8.32
N SER A 52 16.66 8.32 -9.34
CA SER A 52 17.19 9.63 -9.68
C SER A 52 16.19 10.42 -10.53
N LEU A 53 15.84 11.63 -10.08
CA LEU A 53 14.84 12.51 -10.70
C LEU A 53 15.25 13.04 -12.08
N ASP A 54 16.55 12.99 -12.42
CA ASP A 54 17.10 13.41 -13.72
C ASP A 54 16.88 12.38 -14.83
N ARG A 55 16.44 11.17 -14.51
CA ARG A 55 16.23 10.09 -15.47
C ARG A 55 14.75 9.91 -15.79
N LYS A 56 14.45 9.61 -17.07
CA LYS A 56 13.07 9.37 -17.52
C LYS A 56 12.56 8.00 -17.10
N LYS A 57 11.29 7.92 -16.69
CA LYS A 57 10.57 6.65 -16.51
C LYS A 57 10.49 5.89 -17.83
N THR A 58 10.51 4.56 -17.77
CA THR A 58 10.40 3.68 -18.93
C THR A 58 9.27 2.68 -18.69
N LEU A 59 8.23 2.69 -19.52
CA LEU A 59 7.20 1.65 -19.51
C LEU A 59 7.87 0.32 -19.89
N ILE A 60 7.85 -0.67 -18.99
CA ILE A 60 8.47 -1.97 -19.25
C ILE A 60 7.45 -2.92 -19.85
N TYR A 61 6.23 -2.90 -19.31
CA TYR A 61 5.22 -3.90 -19.60
C TYR A 61 3.81 -3.35 -19.38
N THR A 62 2.93 -3.64 -20.32
CA THR A 62 1.47 -3.53 -20.12
C THR A 62 0.90 -4.89 -20.43
N ASP A 63 0.14 -5.48 -19.50
CA ASP A 63 -0.59 -6.69 -19.79
C ASP A 63 -1.70 -6.36 -20.78
N ASN A 64 -1.73 -7.06 -21.92
CA ASN A 64 -2.85 -6.98 -22.87
C ASN A 64 -4.10 -7.72 -22.35
N GLY A 65 -4.01 -8.29 -21.15
CA GLY A 65 -5.08 -8.89 -20.38
C GLY A 65 -5.38 -10.33 -20.76
N THR A 66 -6.03 -11.03 -19.85
CA THR A 66 -6.84 -12.22 -20.12
C THR A 66 -8.30 -11.88 -19.80
N PRO A 67 -9.30 -12.45 -20.52
CA PRO A 67 -10.72 -12.16 -20.28
C PRO A 67 -11.17 -12.34 -18.82
N ASP A 68 -10.53 -13.25 -18.09
CA ASP A 68 -10.87 -13.63 -16.72
C ASP A 68 -10.01 -12.92 -15.64
N GLY A 69 -9.07 -12.05 -16.04
CA GLY A 69 -8.06 -11.44 -15.16
C GLY A 69 -8.30 -9.97 -14.79
N THR A 70 -9.54 -9.47 -14.89
CA THR A 70 -9.80 -8.04 -14.69
C THR A 70 -9.66 -7.61 -13.22
N ILE A 71 -8.68 -6.75 -12.94
CA ILE A 71 -8.48 -6.18 -11.61
C ILE A 71 -9.48 -5.05 -11.39
N GLN A 72 -10.24 -5.09 -10.30
CA GLN A 72 -11.28 -4.09 -10.10
C GLN A 72 -10.70 -2.68 -9.89
N ALA A 73 -11.25 -1.69 -10.59
CA ALA A 73 -10.91 -0.29 -10.39
C ALA A 73 -11.15 0.15 -8.93
N GLY A 74 -10.24 0.92 -8.35
CA GLY A 74 -10.30 1.37 -6.95
C GLY A 74 -9.96 0.30 -5.89
N SER A 75 -9.51 -0.88 -6.33
CA SER A 75 -8.92 -1.89 -5.44
C SER A 75 -7.48 -1.53 -5.10
N SER A 76 -6.98 -1.99 -3.95
CA SER A 76 -5.56 -1.81 -3.61
C SER A 76 -4.74 -2.89 -4.33
N LEU A 77 -3.57 -2.53 -4.86
CA LEU A 77 -2.53 -3.51 -5.20
C LEU A 77 -1.55 -3.60 -4.03
N SER A 78 -0.95 -4.76 -3.84
CA SER A 78 0.12 -4.93 -2.84
C SER A 78 1.18 -5.88 -3.36
N ALA A 79 2.44 -5.46 -3.30
CA ALA A 79 3.58 -6.22 -3.79
C ALA A 79 4.54 -6.62 -2.66
N VAL A 80 5.12 -7.80 -2.79
CA VAL A 80 6.17 -8.34 -1.91
C VAL A 80 7.19 -9.14 -2.73
N VAL A 81 8.42 -9.27 -2.24
CA VAL A 81 9.37 -10.24 -2.79
C VAL A 81 9.32 -11.50 -1.93
N ARG A 82 8.85 -12.62 -2.49
CA ARG A 82 8.75 -13.92 -1.80
C ARG A 82 9.79 -14.86 -2.38
N ARG A 83 10.74 -15.33 -1.56
CA ARG A 83 11.82 -16.24 -2.02
C ARG A 83 12.54 -15.75 -3.28
N GLY A 84 12.80 -14.44 -3.36
CA GLY A 84 13.42 -13.81 -4.53
C GLY A 84 12.49 -13.62 -5.73
N VAL A 85 11.21 -13.99 -5.64
CA VAL A 85 10.22 -13.79 -6.70
C VAL A 85 9.32 -12.60 -6.35
N LEU A 86 9.27 -11.63 -7.25
CA LEU A 86 8.33 -10.53 -7.15
C LEU A 86 6.89 -11.04 -7.27
N THR A 87 6.10 -10.76 -6.24
CA THR A 87 4.71 -11.21 -6.15
C THR A 87 3.78 -10.02 -5.95
N VAL A 88 2.78 -9.87 -6.82
CA VAL A 88 1.77 -8.81 -6.72
C VAL A 88 0.41 -9.43 -6.46
N TYR A 89 -0.33 -8.86 -5.52
CA TYR A 89 -1.69 -9.24 -5.18
C TYR A 89 -2.67 -8.11 -5.53
N GLY A 90 -3.89 -8.49 -5.90
CA GLY A 90 -4.98 -7.57 -6.18
C GLY A 90 -6.34 -8.21 -5.90
N LEU A 91 -7.39 -7.41 -6.02
CA LEU A 91 -8.78 -7.87 -5.92
C LEU A 91 -9.36 -8.11 -7.32
N LEU A 92 -9.65 -9.37 -7.63
CA LEU A 92 -10.30 -9.76 -8.89
C LEU A 92 -11.80 -9.87 -8.71
N ALA A 93 -12.55 -9.48 -9.74
CA ALA A 93 -14.00 -9.69 -9.77
C ALA A 93 -14.33 -11.19 -9.77
N SER A 94 -15.35 -11.58 -9.01
CA SER A 94 -15.84 -12.96 -8.89
C SER A 94 -17.35 -12.97 -8.65
N THR A 95 -17.94 -14.15 -8.63
CA THR A 95 -19.30 -14.38 -8.13
C THR A 95 -19.29 -15.30 -6.91
N ASP A 96 -20.25 -15.11 -6.00
CA ASP A 96 -20.48 -16.03 -4.89
C ASP A 96 -21.26 -17.28 -5.33
N ALA A 97 -21.55 -18.20 -4.39
CA ALA A 97 -22.27 -19.44 -4.69
C ALA A 97 -23.72 -19.20 -5.17
N GLN A 98 -24.25 -17.99 -4.94
CA GLN A 98 -25.58 -17.55 -5.33
C GLN A 98 -25.55 -16.68 -6.60
N GLY A 99 -24.38 -16.55 -7.25
CA GLY A 99 -24.21 -15.75 -8.46
C GLY A 99 -24.12 -14.23 -8.22
N ARG A 100 -24.02 -13.76 -6.97
CA ARG A 100 -23.90 -12.33 -6.66
C ARG A 100 -22.47 -11.86 -6.88
N PRO A 101 -22.25 -10.64 -7.39
CA PRO A 101 -20.91 -10.06 -7.53
C PRO A 101 -20.18 -10.02 -6.19
N THR A 102 -18.93 -10.44 -6.18
CA THR A 102 -18.01 -10.35 -5.04
C THR A 102 -16.58 -10.17 -5.55
N LYS A 103 -15.61 -10.05 -4.64
CA LYS A 103 -14.19 -9.95 -5.00
C LYS A 103 -13.42 -11.07 -4.32
N ILE A 104 -12.34 -11.48 -4.95
CA ILE A 104 -11.39 -12.43 -4.38
C ILE A 104 -10.01 -11.80 -4.34
N VAL A 105 -9.29 -12.05 -3.26
CA VAL A 105 -7.85 -11.77 -3.20
C VAL A 105 -7.15 -12.79 -4.09
N SER A 106 -6.35 -12.31 -5.05
CA SER A 106 -5.57 -13.15 -5.95
C SER A 106 -4.16 -12.61 -6.09
N GLN A 107 -3.20 -13.53 -6.24
CA GLN A 107 -1.90 -13.21 -6.79
C GLN A 107 -2.07 -13.00 -8.31
N VAL A 108 -1.59 -11.86 -8.81
CA VAL A 108 -1.70 -11.43 -10.21
C VAL A 108 -0.34 -11.45 -10.93
N ILE A 109 0.77 -11.41 -10.19
CA ILE A 109 2.13 -11.64 -10.71
C ILE A 109 2.89 -12.53 -9.73
N PRO A 110 3.58 -13.59 -10.20
CA PRO A 110 3.26 -14.32 -11.43
C PRO A 110 1.81 -14.84 -11.36
N ILE A 111 1.14 -15.06 -12.49
CA ILE A 111 -0.24 -15.56 -12.52
C ILE A 111 -0.26 -17.03 -12.06
N GLN A 112 -0.32 -17.20 -10.75
CA GLN A 112 -0.52 -18.45 -10.05
C GLN A 112 -1.33 -18.08 -8.82
N ASN A 113 -2.50 -18.68 -8.63
CA ASN A 113 -3.31 -18.38 -7.45
C ASN A 113 -3.09 -19.45 -6.38
N PRO A 114 -2.14 -19.28 -5.43
CA PRO A 114 -1.99 -20.19 -4.31
C PRO A 114 -3.19 -20.11 -3.36
N VAL A 115 -4.01 -19.06 -3.47
CA VAL A 115 -5.24 -18.90 -2.71
C VAL A 115 -6.27 -19.90 -3.24
N ILE A 116 -6.66 -20.84 -2.40
CA ILE A 116 -7.73 -21.79 -2.72
C ILE A 116 -8.98 -20.98 -3.11
N LYS A 117 -9.52 -21.27 -4.31
CA LYS A 117 -10.66 -20.57 -4.91
C LYS A 117 -11.78 -20.38 -3.88
N GLY A 118 -12.07 -19.12 -3.55
CA GLY A 118 -13.18 -18.73 -2.70
C GLY A 118 -12.92 -18.64 -1.19
N GLN A 119 -11.68 -18.84 -0.71
CA GLN A 119 -11.37 -18.70 0.73
C GLN A 119 -11.14 -17.25 1.18
N MET A 120 -10.57 -16.39 0.33
CA MET A 120 -10.37 -14.97 0.64
C MET A 120 -11.32 -14.10 -0.20
N LYS A 121 -12.61 -14.15 0.16
CA LYS A 121 -13.66 -13.34 -0.45
C LYS A 121 -13.87 -12.05 0.33
N THR A 122 -14.10 -10.96 -0.39
CA THR A 122 -14.43 -9.66 0.19
C THR A 122 -15.28 -8.83 -0.77
N ASP A 123 -16.09 -7.93 -0.22
CA ASP A 123 -16.78 -6.90 -0.98
C ASP A 123 -16.17 -5.50 -0.75
N LEU A 124 -15.20 -5.41 0.17
CA LEU A 124 -14.53 -4.18 0.60
C LEU A 124 -13.21 -3.96 -0.16
N PRO A 125 -12.62 -2.75 -0.12
CA PRO A 125 -11.43 -2.43 -0.91
C PRO A 125 -10.08 -2.67 -0.19
N GLY A 126 -10.12 -3.01 1.10
CA GLY A 126 -8.92 -3.17 1.92
C GLY A 126 -8.14 -4.42 1.54
N LEU A 127 -6.89 -4.24 1.11
CA LEU A 127 -5.92 -5.31 0.85
C LEU A 127 -4.52 -4.79 1.16
N ALA A 128 -3.76 -5.55 1.96
CA ALA A 128 -2.34 -5.32 2.16
C ALA A 128 -1.62 -6.65 2.37
N VAL A 129 -0.38 -6.74 1.91
CA VAL A 129 0.45 -7.94 2.01
C VAL A 129 1.80 -7.58 2.59
N ALA A 130 2.30 -8.42 3.48
CA ALA A 130 3.65 -8.30 4.03
C ALA A 130 4.33 -9.66 4.06
N HIS A 131 5.63 -9.71 3.75
CA HIS A 131 6.39 -10.96 3.73
C HIS A 131 7.58 -10.88 4.67
N ASN A 132 7.63 -11.84 5.59
CA ASN A 132 8.75 -12.04 6.47
C ASN A 132 9.73 -13.04 5.84
N ALA A 133 10.86 -12.52 5.34
CA ALA A 133 11.90 -13.32 4.72
C ALA A 133 12.57 -14.33 5.69
N ALA A 134 12.63 -14.03 6.99
CA ALA A 134 13.29 -14.89 7.97
C ALA A 134 12.48 -16.15 8.30
N SER A 135 11.15 -16.03 8.35
CA SER A 135 10.24 -17.16 8.60
C SER A 135 9.59 -17.73 7.35
N ASP A 136 9.83 -17.09 6.19
CA ASP A 136 9.19 -17.43 4.91
C ASP A 136 7.64 -17.42 4.97
N LEU A 137 7.11 -16.54 5.82
CA LEU A 137 5.67 -16.33 5.98
C LEU A 137 5.22 -15.11 5.20
N THR A 138 4.13 -15.24 4.44
CA THR A 138 3.44 -14.09 3.83
C THR A 138 2.11 -13.88 4.51
N TYR A 139 1.92 -12.71 5.08
CA TYR A 139 0.68 -12.27 5.70
C TYR A 139 -0.13 -11.49 4.68
N ILE A 140 -1.36 -11.93 4.43
CA ILE A 140 -2.32 -11.27 3.56
C ILE A 140 -3.44 -10.76 4.45
N PHE A 141 -3.62 -9.45 4.46
CA PHE A 141 -4.67 -8.76 5.19
C PHE A 141 -5.73 -8.26 4.20
N HIS A 142 -6.99 -8.49 4.52
CA HIS A 142 -8.11 -7.91 3.76
C HIS A 142 -9.25 -7.55 4.70
N THR A 143 -10.04 -6.55 4.35
CA THR A 143 -11.27 -6.25 5.09
C THR A 143 -12.41 -7.11 4.56
N LYS A 144 -13.37 -7.45 5.42
CA LYS A 144 -14.60 -8.17 5.04
C LYS A 144 -15.79 -7.59 5.80
N LYS A 145 -16.96 -7.58 5.17
CA LYS A 145 -18.23 -7.22 5.82
C LYS A 145 -19.08 -8.48 5.98
N ASP A 146 -19.58 -8.71 7.18
CA ASP A 146 -20.60 -9.72 7.47
C ASP A 146 -21.68 -9.15 8.40
N ALA A 147 -22.56 -10.01 8.93
CA ALA A 147 -23.65 -9.59 9.81
C ALA A 147 -23.16 -8.92 11.12
N SER A 148 -21.91 -9.18 11.53
CA SER A 148 -21.30 -8.58 12.72
C SER A 148 -20.63 -7.23 12.45
N GLY A 149 -20.52 -6.82 11.18
CA GLY A 149 -19.91 -5.57 10.77
C GLY A 149 -18.68 -5.78 9.88
N VAL A 150 -17.79 -4.78 9.87
CA VAL A 150 -16.51 -4.84 9.15
C VAL A 150 -15.45 -5.47 10.04
N SER A 151 -14.71 -6.45 9.51
CA SER A 151 -13.60 -7.11 10.17
C SER A 151 -12.31 -6.99 9.35
N LEU A 152 -11.18 -6.99 10.06
CA LEU A 152 -9.87 -7.20 9.45
C LEU A 152 -9.54 -8.70 9.50
N VAL A 153 -9.28 -9.26 8.33
CA VAL A 153 -9.04 -10.68 8.15
C VAL A 153 -7.59 -10.90 7.78
N GLN A 154 -6.92 -11.83 8.46
CA GLN A 154 -5.56 -12.23 8.17
C GLN A 154 -5.50 -13.66 7.64
N THR A 155 -4.76 -13.86 6.56
CA THR A 155 -4.41 -15.19 6.02
C THR A 155 -2.88 -15.32 5.95
N ILE A 156 -2.36 -16.51 6.27
CA ILE A 156 -0.91 -16.78 6.25
C ILE A 156 -0.62 -17.78 5.13
N LEU A 157 0.29 -17.42 4.23
CA LEU A 157 0.86 -18.34 3.25
C LEU A 157 2.25 -18.80 3.72
N THR A 158 2.48 -20.10 3.64
CA THR A 158 3.79 -20.71 3.91
C THR A 158 4.24 -21.45 2.64
N GLY A 159 5.29 -20.97 1.99
CA GLY A 159 5.64 -21.40 0.63
C GLY A 159 4.46 -21.26 -0.33
N ASP A 160 4.08 -22.33 -1.03
CA ASP A 160 2.98 -22.32 -2.00
C ASP A 160 1.62 -22.74 -1.40
N LYS A 161 1.57 -22.98 -0.08
CA LYS A 161 0.36 -23.45 0.60
C LYS A 161 -0.24 -22.32 1.43
N VAL A 162 -1.56 -22.15 1.30
CA VAL A 162 -2.35 -21.41 2.29
C VAL A 162 -2.37 -22.27 3.55
N THR A 163 -1.68 -21.82 4.59
CA THR A 163 -1.72 -22.44 5.91
C THR A 163 -2.79 -21.73 6.73
N GLY A 164 -4.00 -22.27 6.71
CA GLY A 164 -5.05 -21.92 7.66
C GLY A 164 -6.24 -21.17 7.07
N ASN A 165 -7.33 -21.21 7.85
CA ASN A 165 -8.52 -20.41 7.58
C ASN A 165 -8.21 -18.93 7.88
N PRO A 166 -8.80 -18.00 7.13
CA PRO A 166 -8.69 -16.58 7.45
C PRO A 166 -9.12 -16.31 8.89
N ILE A 167 -8.28 -15.62 9.67
CA ILE A 167 -8.54 -15.28 11.07
C ILE A 167 -9.09 -13.87 11.13
N ASN A 168 -10.28 -13.71 11.71
CA ASN A 168 -10.77 -12.40 12.11
C ASN A 168 -9.92 -11.89 13.27
N LEU A 169 -9.25 -10.77 13.07
CA LEU A 169 -8.58 -10.08 14.17
C LEU A 169 -9.70 -9.44 15.00
N ASN A 170 -9.76 -9.77 16.30
CA ASN A 170 -10.71 -9.13 17.23
C ASN A 170 -10.29 -7.67 17.41
N GLN A 171 -10.84 -6.79 16.58
CA GLN A 171 -10.45 -5.39 16.53
C GLN A 171 -11.59 -4.51 16.99
N SER A 172 -11.34 -3.83 18.11
CA SER A 172 -12.09 -2.64 18.51
C SER A 172 -11.08 -1.50 18.61
N PRO A 173 -11.20 -0.45 17.77
CA PRO A 173 -12.28 -0.21 16.81
C PRO A 173 -12.15 -1.02 15.52
N ALA A 174 -13.30 -1.31 14.90
CA ALA A 174 -13.38 -2.00 13.61
C ALA A 174 -12.96 -1.08 12.44
N PRO A 175 -12.38 -1.62 11.35
CA PRO A 175 -12.07 -0.82 10.17
C PRO A 175 -13.31 -0.19 9.52
N LEU A 176 -13.14 0.96 8.86
CA LEU A 176 -14.17 1.54 7.99
C LEU A 176 -14.41 0.64 6.76
N GLU A 177 -15.61 0.70 6.19
CA GLU A 177 -15.93 0.02 4.92
C GLU A 177 -15.05 0.51 3.75
N THR A 178 -14.66 1.78 3.77
CA THR A 178 -13.79 2.41 2.77
C THR A 178 -12.31 2.30 3.10
N SER A 179 -11.96 1.73 4.26
CA SER A 179 -10.59 1.64 4.77
C SER A 179 -9.68 0.90 3.78
N LYS A 180 -8.64 1.59 3.33
CA LYS A 180 -7.50 0.97 2.67
C LYS A 180 -6.55 0.45 3.75
N LEU A 181 -5.72 -0.52 3.39
CA LEU A 181 -4.80 -1.16 4.32
C LEU A 181 -3.37 -0.89 3.90
N ALA A 182 -2.48 -0.80 4.89
CA ALA A 182 -1.04 -0.87 4.68
C ALA A 182 -0.47 -1.92 5.64
N ALA A 183 0.55 -2.67 5.23
CA ALA A 183 1.14 -3.68 6.08
C ALA A 183 2.65 -3.79 5.82
N LEU A 184 3.39 -4.13 6.88
CA LEU A 184 4.78 -4.53 6.77
C LEU A 184 5.08 -5.64 7.78
N THR A 185 6.23 -6.28 7.60
CA THR A 185 6.82 -7.13 8.61
C THR A 185 8.16 -6.55 9.01
N TYR A 186 8.44 -6.58 10.29
CA TYR A 186 9.76 -6.28 10.81
C TYR A 186 10.16 -7.41 11.75
N GLN A 187 11.29 -8.06 11.44
CA GLN A 187 11.69 -9.32 12.06
C GLN A 187 10.52 -10.32 12.06
N SER A 188 10.16 -10.89 13.22
CA SER A 188 9.06 -11.83 13.40
C SER A 188 7.71 -11.18 13.68
N GLN A 189 7.64 -9.85 13.71
CA GLN A 189 6.43 -9.09 13.95
C GLN A 189 5.83 -8.64 12.63
N ARG A 190 4.51 -8.71 12.53
CA ARG A 190 3.73 -8.14 11.44
C ARG A 190 3.02 -6.92 11.96
N LEU A 191 2.78 -5.94 11.12
CA LEU A 191 2.02 -4.75 11.47
C LEU A 191 1.07 -4.46 10.31
N VAL A 192 -0.20 -4.20 10.63
CA VAL A 192 -1.21 -3.75 9.68
C VAL A 192 -1.85 -2.47 10.18
N LEU A 193 -2.06 -1.52 9.27
CA LEU A 193 -2.68 -0.24 9.51
C LEU A 193 -4.00 -0.15 8.77
N TYR A 194 -4.95 0.53 9.39
CA TYR A 194 -6.28 0.76 8.86
C TYR A 194 -6.90 2.00 9.49
N GLN A 195 -7.86 2.61 8.79
CA GLN A 195 -8.67 3.69 9.33
C GLN A 195 -9.93 3.15 10.02
N ALA A 196 -10.32 3.77 11.14
CA ALA A 196 -11.55 3.45 11.88
C ALA A 196 -12.29 4.73 12.33
N PHE A 197 -13.57 4.60 12.67
CA PHE A 197 -14.37 5.71 13.20
C PHE A 197 -14.15 5.87 14.72
N LYS A 198 -13.89 7.09 15.18
CA LYS A 198 -13.71 7.41 16.61
C LYS A 198 -14.81 8.32 17.21
N GLY A 199 -15.77 8.77 16.39
CA GLY A 199 -16.78 9.76 16.78
C GLY A 199 -16.46 11.16 16.28
N GLY A 200 -17.48 12.04 16.23
CA GLY A 200 -17.32 13.46 15.89
C GLY A 200 -16.68 13.72 14.52
N ASP A 201 -17.04 12.92 13.52
CA ASP A 201 -16.47 12.96 12.16
C ASP A 201 -14.96 12.73 12.05
N SER A 202 -14.32 12.17 13.08
CA SER A 202 -12.90 11.82 13.06
C SER A 202 -12.66 10.36 12.64
N TYR A 203 -11.69 10.19 11.74
CA TYR A 203 -11.32 8.90 11.15
C TYR A 203 -9.82 8.61 11.35
N PRO A 204 -9.35 8.37 12.58
CA PRO A 204 -7.94 8.13 12.83
C PRO A 204 -7.46 6.79 12.27
N ILE A 205 -6.14 6.71 12.11
CA ILE A 205 -5.42 5.51 11.70
C ILE A 205 -5.06 4.70 12.95
N TYR A 206 -5.37 3.41 12.90
CA TYR A 206 -4.99 2.42 13.89
C TYR A 206 -3.97 1.47 13.31
N TRP A 207 -3.11 0.92 14.17
CA TRP A 207 -2.23 -0.19 13.83
C TRP A 207 -2.45 -1.37 14.77
N ASN A 208 -2.20 -2.57 14.25
CA ASN A 208 -2.31 -3.81 14.99
C ASN A 208 -1.14 -4.73 14.59
N ALA A 209 -0.48 -5.34 15.59
CA ALA A 209 0.63 -6.27 15.35
C ALA A 209 0.36 -7.74 15.73
N GLY A 210 -0.85 -8.06 16.20
CA GLY A 210 -1.18 -9.41 16.66
C GLY A 210 -2.68 -9.66 16.85
N SER A 211 -3.09 -10.92 16.72
CA SER A 211 -4.49 -11.34 16.86
C SER A 211 -5.07 -11.15 18.26
N ASP A 212 -4.20 -11.05 19.27
CA ASP A 212 -4.50 -10.85 20.69
C ASP A 212 -4.28 -9.40 21.15
N GLN A 213 -3.88 -8.51 20.24
CA GLN A 213 -3.58 -7.12 20.58
C GLN A 213 -4.77 -6.21 20.26
N THR A 214 -5.14 -5.39 21.25
CA THR A 214 -6.01 -4.24 21.02
C THR A 214 -5.32 -3.30 20.02
N PRO A 215 -5.99 -2.91 18.92
CA PRO A 215 -5.48 -1.91 18.00
C PRO A 215 -5.10 -0.61 18.72
N ILE A 216 -4.00 0.00 18.31
CA ILE A 216 -3.49 1.23 18.91
C ILE A 216 -3.64 2.36 17.89
N GLU A 217 -4.20 3.47 18.32
CA GLU A 217 -4.33 4.68 17.50
C GLU A 217 -2.97 5.33 17.25
N ILE A 218 -2.75 5.84 16.05
CA ILE A 218 -1.65 6.75 15.73
C ILE A 218 -2.07 8.16 16.17
N PRO A 219 -1.44 8.75 17.21
CA PRO A 219 -1.82 10.06 17.70
C PRO A 219 -1.68 11.12 16.62
N GLY A 220 -2.66 12.03 16.53
CA GLY A 220 -2.69 13.10 15.53
C GLY A 220 -3.19 12.69 14.14
N SER A 221 -3.42 11.40 13.87
CA SER A 221 -3.96 10.92 12.58
C SER A 221 -5.46 11.16 12.39
N GLY A 222 -6.14 11.78 13.36
CA GLY A 222 -7.57 12.09 13.29
C GLY A 222 -7.96 13.07 12.19
N THR A 223 -6.98 13.72 11.56
CA THR A 223 -7.11 14.62 10.39
C THR A 223 -7.03 13.89 9.05
N ALA A 224 -6.93 12.56 9.06
CA ALA A 224 -6.91 11.75 7.85
C ALA A 224 -8.26 11.82 7.12
N ALA A 225 -8.23 12.05 5.81
CA ALA A 225 -9.44 12.03 5.00
C ALA A 225 -10.14 10.66 5.08
N PRO A 226 -11.48 10.59 5.07
CA PRO A 226 -12.20 9.32 5.14
C PRO A 226 -11.88 8.44 3.92
N GLY A 227 -11.48 7.19 4.14
CA GLY A 227 -11.12 6.24 3.09
C GLY A 227 -9.79 6.54 2.39
N THR A 228 -8.94 7.37 3.01
CA THR A 228 -7.61 7.72 2.49
C THR A 228 -6.77 6.49 2.18
N ALA A 229 -5.97 6.55 1.11
CA ALA A 229 -4.99 5.51 0.84
C ALA A 229 -3.90 5.52 1.92
N LEU A 230 -3.49 4.33 2.35
CA LEU A 230 -2.42 4.14 3.32
C LEU A 230 -1.25 3.46 2.64
N ALA A 231 -0.04 3.95 2.90
CA ALA A 231 1.19 3.32 2.46
C ALA A 231 2.19 3.35 3.60
N ILE A 232 2.86 2.22 3.87
CA ILE A 232 3.84 2.13 4.96
C ILE A 232 5.18 1.61 4.45
N THR A 233 6.25 2.17 5.00
CA THR A 233 7.61 1.67 4.82
C THR A 233 8.40 1.70 6.13
N ALA A 234 9.57 1.09 6.11
CA ALA A 234 10.55 1.11 7.20
C ALA A 234 11.91 1.56 6.67
N GLY A 235 12.60 2.38 7.46
CA GLY A 235 13.98 2.81 7.23
C GLY A 235 14.80 2.74 8.51
N VAL A 236 16.12 2.92 8.37
CA VAL A 236 17.04 3.04 9.52
C VAL A 236 17.57 4.45 9.55
N VAL A 237 17.32 5.17 10.65
CA VAL A 237 17.75 6.56 10.85
C VAL A 237 18.54 6.63 12.15
N SER A 238 19.79 7.09 12.09
CA SER A 238 20.70 7.16 13.25
C SER A 238 20.77 5.83 14.03
N GLY A 239 20.78 4.70 13.31
CA GLY A 239 20.83 3.35 13.88
C GLY A 239 19.53 2.84 14.52
N LYS A 240 18.43 3.61 14.44
CA LYS A 240 17.11 3.22 14.94
C LYS A 240 16.20 2.84 13.79
N LEU A 241 15.37 1.83 13.99
CA LEU A 241 14.29 1.54 13.04
C LEU A 241 13.21 2.61 13.16
N VAL A 242 12.86 3.18 12.01
CA VAL A 242 11.80 4.17 11.86
C VAL A 242 10.80 3.65 10.85
N LEU A 243 9.52 3.69 11.20
CA LEU A 243 8.41 3.39 10.32
C LEU A 243 7.77 4.70 9.84
N PHE A 244 7.34 4.73 8.59
CA PHE A 244 6.66 5.89 8.00
C PHE A 244 5.35 5.43 7.39
N CYS A 245 4.23 5.98 7.86
CA CYS A 245 2.90 5.78 7.30
C CYS A 245 2.45 7.06 6.60
N TYR A 246 2.27 7.00 5.29
CA TYR A 246 1.77 8.10 4.46
C TYR A 246 0.27 7.97 4.24
N PHE A 247 -0.40 9.12 4.27
CA PHE A 247 -1.84 9.23 4.03
C PHE A 247 -2.21 10.65 3.57
N MET A 248 -3.39 10.80 2.98
CA MET A 248 -3.98 12.10 2.64
C MET A 248 -4.78 12.67 3.82
N GLY A 249 -4.52 13.93 4.18
CA GLY A 249 -5.31 14.70 5.16
C GLY A 249 -6.62 15.23 4.57
N GLU A 250 -7.53 15.72 5.41
CA GLU A 250 -8.81 16.31 4.99
C GLU A 250 -8.67 17.48 4.01
N ASP A 251 -7.58 18.25 4.13
CA ASP A 251 -7.23 19.37 3.25
C ASP A 251 -6.48 18.92 1.97
N GLN A 252 -6.51 17.61 1.68
CA GLN A 252 -5.80 16.95 0.59
C GLN A 252 -4.27 17.00 0.69
N SER A 253 -3.69 17.47 1.79
CA SER A 253 -2.23 17.45 1.98
C SER A 253 -1.68 16.04 2.19
N LEU A 254 -0.46 15.80 1.70
CA LEU A 254 0.31 14.63 2.08
C LEU A 254 0.70 14.74 3.56
N ASN A 255 0.32 13.72 4.34
CA ASN A 255 0.67 13.60 5.75
C ASN A 255 1.51 12.34 5.97
N ALA A 256 2.35 12.39 7.01
CA ALA A 256 3.17 11.26 7.42
C ALA A 256 3.12 11.08 8.94
N ALA A 257 2.87 9.86 9.37
CA ALA A 257 3.14 9.43 10.73
C ALA A 257 4.49 8.71 10.79
N LYS A 258 5.38 9.21 11.65
CA LYS A 258 6.67 8.61 11.97
C LYS A 258 6.54 7.77 13.24
N GLY A 259 6.84 6.49 13.15
CA GLY A 259 6.91 5.56 14.26
C GLY A 259 8.36 5.25 14.60
N VAL A 260 8.80 5.51 15.83
CA VAL A 260 10.16 5.17 16.28
C VAL A 260 10.08 4.02 17.28
N MET A 261 10.79 2.93 17.03
CA MET A 261 10.92 1.84 18.00
C MET A 261 12.10 2.11 18.92
N LYS A 262 11.88 2.02 20.24
CA LYS A 262 12.95 2.17 21.22
C LYS A 262 13.77 0.89 21.35
N ASP A 263 13.12 -0.26 21.22
CA ASP A 263 13.73 -1.59 21.20
C ASP A 263 13.33 -2.29 19.91
N LEU A 264 14.32 -2.76 19.14
CA LEU A 264 14.12 -3.44 17.88
C LEU A 264 13.32 -4.75 18.04
N ASN A 265 13.33 -5.35 19.23
CA ASN A 265 12.64 -6.62 19.48
C ASN A 265 11.25 -6.45 20.10
N ASP A 266 10.86 -5.22 20.48
CA ASP A 266 9.55 -4.93 21.08
C ASP A 266 8.77 -3.91 20.26
N ILE A 267 7.86 -4.42 19.43
CA ILE A 267 6.95 -3.59 18.63
C ILE A 267 6.01 -2.74 19.49
N LYS A 268 5.79 -3.09 20.77
CA LYS A 268 4.99 -2.27 21.70
C LYS A 268 5.74 -1.02 22.13
N SER A 269 7.06 -0.96 21.92
CA SER A 269 7.87 0.24 22.16
C SER A 269 7.71 1.31 21.08
N LEU A 270 6.95 1.02 20.01
CA LEU A 270 6.72 1.92 18.88
C LEU A 270 5.95 3.17 19.34
N LYS A 271 6.59 4.32 19.22
CA LYS A 271 5.99 5.63 19.49
C LYS A 271 5.77 6.39 18.19
N TRP A 272 4.52 6.77 17.96
CA TRP A 272 4.13 7.51 16.76
C TRP A 272 4.05 9.01 17.00
N THR A 273 4.48 9.77 16.02
CA THR A 273 4.26 11.21 15.88
C THR A 273 3.73 11.50 14.48
N CYS A 274 2.70 12.31 14.35
CA CYS A 274 2.05 12.60 13.08
C CYS A 274 2.25 14.06 12.69
N ASN A 275 2.70 14.31 11.47
CA ASN A 275 2.96 15.64 10.94
C ASN A 275 2.52 15.75 9.47
N VAL A 276 2.19 16.97 9.05
CA VAL A 276 2.04 17.30 7.62
C VAL A 276 3.42 17.23 6.95
N VAL A 277 3.50 16.67 5.75
CA VAL A 277 4.75 16.55 4.98
C VAL A 277 5.02 17.88 4.26
N PRO A 278 6.04 18.67 4.65
CA PRO A 278 6.36 19.91 3.93
C PRO A 278 6.81 19.63 2.48
N GLY A 279 6.74 20.64 1.62
CA GLY A 279 7.32 20.61 0.28
C GLY A 279 8.85 20.37 0.31
N LEU A 280 9.43 20.13 -0.88
CA LEU A 280 10.88 19.87 -1.03
C LEU A 280 11.73 21.15 -1.19
N GLU A 281 11.12 22.33 -1.06
CA GLU A 281 11.76 23.63 -1.19
C GLU A 281 11.45 24.52 0.03
N ASP A 282 12.32 25.50 0.29
CA ASP A 282 12.44 26.29 1.54
C ASP A 282 11.19 27.05 2.03
N ASP A 283 10.04 26.99 1.34
CA ASP A 283 8.78 27.56 1.83
C ASP A 283 7.53 27.04 1.08
N GLN A 284 7.51 25.78 0.61
CA GLN A 284 6.35 25.26 -0.13
C GLN A 284 5.41 24.40 0.73
N ASP A 285 4.11 24.71 0.60
CA ASP A 285 2.98 23.94 1.13
C ASP A 285 3.13 22.44 0.84
N ALA A 286 2.53 21.63 1.71
CA ALA A 286 2.51 20.19 1.55
C ALA A 286 1.94 19.78 0.18
N PRO A 287 2.49 18.74 -0.48
CA PRO A 287 1.95 18.26 -1.75
C PRO A 287 0.45 17.97 -1.62
N LYS A 288 -0.34 18.49 -2.55
CA LYS A 288 -1.79 18.28 -2.59
C LYS A 288 -2.13 17.09 -3.48
N LEU A 289 -2.85 16.13 -2.92
CA LEU A 289 -3.21 14.88 -3.55
C LEU A 289 -4.61 14.97 -4.15
N SER A 290 -4.81 14.35 -5.31
CA SER A 290 -6.16 14.10 -5.81
C SER A 290 -6.90 13.15 -4.88
N THR A 291 -8.20 13.37 -4.68
CA THR A 291 -9.08 12.43 -3.94
C THR A 291 -9.17 11.04 -4.57
N GLN A 292 -8.75 10.89 -5.83
CA GLN A 292 -8.67 9.60 -6.53
C GLN A 292 -7.29 8.94 -6.41
N SER A 293 -6.35 9.59 -5.75
CA SER A 293 -4.98 9.11 -5.59
C SER A 293 -4.93 7.86 -4.71
N MET A 294 -4.15 6.88 -5.15
CA MET A 294 -3.68 5.78 -4.31
C MET A 294 -2.22 6.05 -3.96
N LEU A 295 -1.79 5.59 -2.79
CA LEU A 295 -0.41 5.75 -2.33
C LEU A 295 0.38 4.46 -2.53
N ALA A 296 1.61 4.60 -3.00
CA ALA A 296 2.63 3.57 -2.89
C ALA A 296 3.90 4.18 -2.31
N VAL A 297 4.64 3.41 -1.52
CA VAL A 297 5.90 3.89 -0.93
C VAL A 297 6.95 2.80 -0.99
N THR A 298 8.19 3.21 -1.24
CA THR A 298 9.39 2.39 -1.07
C THR A 298 10.49 3.26 -0.49
N THR A 299 11.54 2.65 0.08
CA THR A 299 12.61 3.39 0.76
C THR A 299 13.97 3.06 0.16
N ASP A 300 14.81 4.06 -0.05
CA ASP A 300 16.24 3.90 -0.34
C ASP A 300 17.09 4.29 0.89
N GLU A 301 18.40 4.46 0.75
CA GLU A 301 19.29 4.83 1.86
C GLU A 301 19.04 6.23 2.44
N LYS A 302 18.33 7.11 1.72
CA LYS A 302 18.19 8.54 2.06
C LYS A 302 16.74 9.03 2.12
N HIS A 303 15.84 8.41 1.37
CA HIS A 303 14.48 8.89 1.16
C HIS A 303 13.46 7.76 1.19
N ASN A 304 12.25 8.11 1.59
CA ASN A 304 11.04 7.42 1.19
C ASN A 304 10.57 8.00 -0.15
N HIS A 305 10.37 7.15 -1.14
CA HIS A 305 9.79 7.51 -2.43
C HIS A 305 8.28 7.30 -2.38
N VAL A 306 7.52 8.39 -2.28
CA VAL A 306 6.06 8.37 -2.15
C VAL A 306 5.43 8.66 -3.50
N PHE A 307 4.60 7.73 -3.98
CA PHE A 307 3.93 7.84 -5.26
C PHE A 307 2.46 8.20 -5.09
N PHE A 308 2.03 9.25 -5.79
CA PHE A 308 0.64 9.74 -5.75
C PHE A 308 0.27 10.52 -7.02
N ILE A 309 -1.03 10.78 -7.19
CA ILE A 309 -1.58 11.69 -8.18
C ILE A 309 -1.82 13.05 -7.50
N GLU A 310 -1.25 14.11 -8.05
CA GLU A 310 -1.49 15.48 -7.56
C GLU A 310 -2.92 15.95 -7.84
N ASP A 311 -3.42 16.85 -6.98
CA ASP A 311 -4.70 17.52 -7.21
C ASP A 311 -4.62 18.33 -8.52
N PRO A 312 -5.50 18.08 -9.52
CA PRO A 312 -5.51 18.83 -10.76
C PRO A 312 -5.73 20.35 -10.57
N ALA A 313 -6.31 20.80 -9.45
CA ALA A 313 -6.38 22.24 -9.14
C ALA A 313 -5.01 22.84 -8.81
N SER A 314 -4.06 22.01 -8.38
CA SER A 314 -2.68 22.38 -8.05
C SER A 314 -1.67 22.13 -9.17
N SER A 315 -2.09 21.54 -10.31
CA SER A 315 -1.19 21.14 -11.39
C SER A 315 -1.74 21.40 -12.80
N THR A 316 -0.88 21.83 -13.71
CA THR A 316 -1.16 21.96 -15.15
C THR A 316 -1.02 20.67 -15.95
N SER A 317 -0.69 19.53 -15.31
CA SER A 317 -0.41 18.27 -16.00
C SER A 317 -1.62 17.32 -16.01
N ASP A 318 -1.77 16.55 -17.09
CA ASP A 318 -2.62 15.35 -17.12
C ASP A 318 -2.42 14.50 -15.86
N LEU A 319 -3.50 13.94 -15.31
CA LEU A 319 -3.50 13.12 -14.10
C LEU A 319 -2.52 11.94 -14.23
N LYS A 320 -1.30 12.13 -13.70
CA LYS A 320 -0.19 11.18 -13.76
C LYS A 320 0.38 11.02 -12.36
N TYR A 321 0.84 9.80 -12.05
CA TYR A 321 1.60 9.57 -10.83
C TYR A 321 2.89 10.40 -10.83
N ARG A 322 3.29 10.83 -9.64
CA ARG A 322 4.55 11.51 -9.34
C ARG A 322 5.30 10.75 -8.27
N ASN A 323 6.61 10.96 -8.20
CA ASN A 323 7.48 10.46 -7.13
C ASN A 323 7.92 11.65 -6.28
N PHE A 324 7.57 11.63 -5.00
CA PHE A 324 8.02 12.59 -4.00
C PHE A 324 9.07 11.94 -3.09
N PRO A 325 10.36 12.30 -3.20
CA PRO A 325 11.40 11.80 -2.31
C PRO A 325 11.36 12.52 -0.96
N ASP A 326 10.73 11.91 0.05
CA ASP A 326 10.67 12.40 1.43
C ASP A 326 11.93 11.97 2.23
N PRO A 327 12.80 12.89 2.69
CA PRO A 327 14.01 12.54 3.43
C PRO A 327 13.75 11.75 4.72
N LEU A 328 14.56 10.72 4.97
CA LEU A 328 14.40 9.86 6.16
C LEU A 328 14.71 10.60 7.49
N ASP A 329 15.60 11.57 7.44
CA ASP A 329 16.05 12.39 8.57
C ASP A 329 15.17 13.62 8.82
N ARG A 330 14.11 13.85 8.02
CA ARG A 330 13.21 15.02 8.10
C ARG A 330 12.66 15.33 9.49
N PHE A 331 12.58 14.33 10.37
CA PHE A 331 12.02 14.46 11.72
C PHE A 331 13.06 14.16 12.81
N GLU A 332 14.34 14.40 12.55
CA GLU A 332 15.39 14.46 13.58
C GLU A 332 15.50 15.85 14.21
#